data_AF-A0A934B1G3-F1
#
_entry.id   AF-A0A934B1G3-F1
#
_cell.length_a   1.000
_cell.length_b   1.000
_cell.length_c   1.000
_cell.angle_alpha   90.00
_cell.angle_beta   90.00
_cell.angle_gamma   90.00
#
_symmetry.space_group_name_H-M   'P 1'
#
loop_
_entity.id
_entity.type
_entity.pdbx_description
1 polymer ?
#
loop_
_entity_poly.entity_id
_entity_poly.type
_entity_poly.pdbx_seq_one_letter_code
_entity_poly.pdbx_strand_id
1 'polypeptide(L)' 'MKDAPNYKEALEEIETIVEEIENETVDVDVLSEKVKRAAYLIKHCREKLRKTDDEIKKVLEDFEKEEKEGAGDV' A
#
# COMPACT_ATOMS: atom_id res chain seq x y z
N MET A 1 4.77 20.51 0.17
CA MET A 1 4.25 19.23 0.71
C MET A 1 4.47 18.21 -0.39
N LYS A 2 5.31 17.18 -0.19
CA LYS A 2 5.48 16.13 -1.19
C LYS A 2 4.25 15.23 -1.12
N ASP A 3 3.55 15.09 -2.24
CA ASP A 3 2.43 14.15 -2.38
C ASP A 3 2.87 12.74 -1.93
N ALA A 4 1.93 11.98 -1.36
CA ALA A 4 2.22 10.62 -0.94
C ALA A 4 2.60 9.78 -2.18
N PRO A 5 3.73 9.05 -2.15
CA PRO A 5 4.19 8.28 -3.30
C PRO A 5 3.15 7.21 -3.68
N ASN A 6 3.12 6.84 -4.96
CA ASN A 6 2.31 5.70 -5.38
C ASN A 6 2.86 4.39 -4.78
N TYR A 7 2.16 3.26 -4.98
CA TYR A 7 2.54 2.02 -4.29
C TYR A 7 3.95 1.56 -4.68
N LYS A 8 4.28 1.67 -5.97
CA LYS A 8 5.57 1.24 -6.50
C LYS A 8 6.70 2.15 -6.00
N GLU A 9 6.49 3.47 -6.06
CA GLU A 9 7.46 4.44 -5.54
C GLU A 9 7.71 4.25 -4.04
N ALA A 10 6.65 4.01 -3.26
CA ALA A 10 6.76 3.76 -1.84
C ALA A 10 7.55 2.47 -1.53
N LEU A 11 7.38 1.44 -2.37
CA LEU A 11 8.11 0.17 -2.24
C LEU A 11 9.59 0.34 -2.57
N GLU A 12 9.91 1.00 -3.69
CA GLU A 12 11.30 1.30 -4.10
C GLU A 12 12.02 2.16 -3.03
N GLU A 13 11.32 3.12 -2.42
CA GLU A 13 11.87 3.93 -1.34
C GLU A 13 12.10 3.10 -0.06
N ILE A 14 11.22 2.14 0.26
CA ILE A 14 11.44 1.22 1.39
C ILE A 14 12.67 0.35 1.14
N GLU A 15 12.83 -0.22 -0.06
CA GLU A 15 13.98 -1.05 -0.43
C GLU A 15 15.28 -0.24 -0.30
N THR A 16 15.30 0.99 -0.80
CA THR A 16 16.43 1.91 -0.66
C THR A 16 16.76 2.17 0.82
N ILE A 17 15.75 2.43 1.64
CA ILE A 17 15.96 2.66 3.08
C ILE A 17 16.57 1.42 3.74
N VAL A 18 16.11 0.22 3.40
CA VAL A 18 16.64 -1.04 3.94
C VAL A 18 18.10 -1.21 3.56
N GLU A 19 18.45 -1.03 2.28
CA GLU A 19 19.84 -1.09 1.82
C GLU A 19 20.73 -0.09 2.56
N GLU A 20 20.27 1.15 2.75
CA GLU A 20 21.04 2.16 3.47
C GLU A 20 21.26 1.76 4.94
N ILE A 21 20.26 1.18 5.59
CA ILE A 21 20.36 0.72 6.99
C ILE A 21 21.33 -0.46 7.12
N GLU A 22 21.32 -1.39 6.18
CA GLU A 22 22.18 -2.58 6.19
C GLU A 22 23.66 -2.25 5.95
N ASN A 23 23.97 -1.12 5.31
CA ASN A 23 25.34 -0.71 4.99
C ASN A 23 26.16 -0.17 6.20
N GLU A 24 25.74 -0.44 7.45
CA GLU A 24 26.43 -0.27 8.76
C GLU A 24 27.15 1.06 9.06
N THR A 25 27.07 2.04 8.17
CA THR A 25 27.79 3.33 8.25
C THR A 25 26.86 4.50 8.58
N VAL A 26 25.60 4.22 8.89
CA VAL A 26 24.57 5.22 9.15
C VAL A 26 24.59 5.63 10.62
N ASP A 27 24.70 6.93 10.86
CA ASP A 27 24.59 7.53 12.19
C ASP A 27 23.23 7.20 12.85
N VAL A 28 23.21 7.01 14.17
CA VAL A 28 22.00 6.62 14.93
C VAL A 28 20.84 7.61 14.79
N ASP A 29 21.13 8.91 14.66
CA ASP A 29 20.09 9.93 14.47
C ASP A 29 19.47 9.80 13.06
N VAL A 30 20.29 9.50 12.05
CA VAL A 30 19.85 9.26 10.67
C VAL A 30 19.06 7.95 10.58
N LEU A 31 19.48 6.92 11.31
CA LEU A 31 18.77 5.64 11.39
C LEU A 31 17.35 5.83 11.92
N SER A 32 17.17 6.64 12.97
CA SER A 32 15.84 6.94 13.53
C SER A 32 14.91 7.58 12.49
N GLU A 33 15.42 8.55 11.72
CA GLU A 33 14.64 9.22 10.67
C GLU A 33 14.29 8.28 9.51
N LYS A 34 15.23 7.43 9.07
CA LYS A 34 14.99 6.41 8.04
C LYS A 34 13.92 5.39 8.48
N VAL A 35 13.98 4.92 9.72
CA VAL A 35 12.98 3.99 10.27
C VAL A 35 11.59 4.64 10.34
N LYS A 36 11.49 5.91 10.78
CA LYS A 36 10.21 6.64 10.78
C LYS A 36 9.64 6.79 9.36
N ARG A 37 10.50 7.07 8.39
CA ARG A 37 10.11 7.17 6.98
C ARG A 37 9.61 5.84 6.44
N ALA A 38 10.34 4.74 6.66
CA ALA A 38 9.90 3.41 6.28
C ALA A 38 8.55 3.04 6.91
N ALA A 39 8.36 3.32 8.21
CA ALA A 39 7.11 3.07 8.90
C ALA A 39 5.92 3.83 8.29
N TYR A 40 6.13 5.09 7.91
CA TYR A 40 5.14 5.89 7.18
C TYR A 40 4.77 5.25 5.82
N LEU A 41 5.77 4.87 5.03
CA LEU A 41 5.57 4.26 3.72
C LEU A 41 4.83 2.91 3.82
N ILE A 42 5.21 2.05 4.78
CA ILE A 42 4.53 0.78 5.04
C ILE A 42 3.06 1.00 5.39
N LYS A 43 2.76 1.99 6.25
CA LYS A 43 1.39 2.34 6.59
C LYS A 43 0.60 2.78 5.35
N HIS A 44 1.20 3.64 4.52
CA HIS A 44 0.60 4.10 3.28
C HIS A 44 0.28 2.94 2.32
N CYS A 45 1.24 2.02 2.11
CA CYS A 45 1.05 0.84 1.28
C CYS A 45 -0.09 -0.06 1.79
N ARG A 46 -0.16 -0.30 3.11
CA ARG A 46 -1.24 -1.08 3.73
C ARG A 46 -2.62 -0.46 3.53
N GLU A 47 -2.73 0.86 3.71
CA GLU A 47 -3.99 1.57 3.47
C GLU A 47 -4.43 1.46 2.02
N LYS A 48 -3.49 1.54 1.07
CA LYS A 48 -3.79 1.41 -0.36
C LYS A 48 -4.25 0.00 -0.72
N LEU A 49 -3.55 -1.02 -0.24
CA LEU A 49 -3.94 -2.42 -0.43
C LEU A 49 -5.34 -2.71 0.13
N ARG A 50 -5.63 -2.20 1.33
CA ARG A 50 -6.95 -2.35 1.94
C ARG A 50 -8.06 -1.70 1.10
N LYS A 51 -7.83 -0.47 0.62
CA LYS A 51 -8.81 0.20 -0.25
C LYS A 51 -9.04 -0.58 -1.55
N THR A 52 -7.98 -1.08 -2.17
CA THR A 52 -8.10 -1.91 -3.37
C THR A 52 -8.87 -3.21 -3.10
N ASP A 53 -8.61 -3.88 -1.98
CA ASP A 53 -9.36 -5.08 -1.57
C ASP A 53 -10.86 -4.79 -1.35
N ASP A 54 -11.17 -3.67 -0.68
CA ASP A 54 -12.55 -3.22 -0.46
C ASP A 54 -13.27 -2.89 -1.79
N GLU A 55 -12.57 -2.27 -2.75
CA GLU A 55 -13.10 -1.99 -4.09
C GLU A 55 -13.36 -3.27 -4.89
N ILE A 56 -12.42 -4.23 -4.86
CA ILE A 56 -12.59 -5.53 -5.52
C ILE A 56 -13.82 -6.25 -4.95
N LYS A 57 -13.97 -6.30 -3.63
CA LYS A 57 -15.12 -6.94 -2.98
C LYS A 57 -16.44 -6.34 -3.43
N LYS A 58 -16.54 -5.01 -3.50
CA LYS A 58 -17.75 -4.34 -3.98
C LYS A 58 -18.08 -4.71 -5.43
N VAL A 59 -17.07 -4.71 -6.30
CA VAL A 59 -17.25 -5.10 -7.71
C VAL A 59 -17.75 -6.53 -7.83
N LEU A 60 -17.20 -7.46 -7.02
CA LEU A 60 -17.68 -8.84 -6.99
C LEU A 60 -19.11 -8.97 -6.46
N GLU A 61 -19.45 -8.25 -5.38
CA GLU A 61 -20.82 -8.23 -4.84
C GLU A 61 -21.83 -7.67 -5.85
N ASP A 62 -21.45 -6.68 -6.64
CA ASP A 62 -22.32 -6.10 -7.67
C ASP A 62 -22.53 -7.09 -8.82
N PHE A 63 -21.50 -7.81 -9.27
CA PHE A 63 -21.66 -8.90 -10.23
C PHE A 63 -22.58 -10.02 -9.72
N GLU A 64 -22.46 -10.41 -8.44
CA GLU A 64 -23.34 -11.43 -7.85
C GLU A 64 -24.80 -10.98 -7.75
N LYS A 65 -25.06 -9.68 -7.59
CA LYS A 65 -26.43 -9.12 -7.61
C LYS A 65 -26.99 -9.11 -9.03
N GLU A 66 -26.22 -8.67 -10.01
CA GLU A 66 -26.61 -8.66 -11.42
C GLU A 66 -26.98 -10.07 -11.93
N GLU A 67 -26.21 -11.10 -11.55
CA GLU A 67 -26.53 -12.50 -11.91
C GLU A 67 -27.84 -13.00 -11.29
N LYS A 68 -28.15 -12.58 -10.04
CA LYS A 68 -29.39 -12.98 -9.36
C LYS A 68 -30.62 -12.26 -9.88
N GLU A 69 -30.47 -11.02 -10.33
CA GLU A 69 -31.56 -10.23 -10.91
C GLU A 69 -31.87 -10.65 -12.36
N GLY A 70 -30.88 -11.17 -13.12
CA GLY A 70 -31.08 -11.70 -14.47
C GLY A 70 -31.74 -13.08 -14.56
N ALA A 71 -31.86 -13.83 -13.46
CA ALA A 71 -32.41 -15.18 -13.43
C ALA A 71 -33.93 -15.24 -13.17
N GLY A 72 -34.62 -14.10 -13.04
CA GLY A 72 -36.04 -14.00 -12.68
C GLY A 72 -37.06 -13.91 -13.82
N ASP A 73 -36.63 -13.86 -15.08
CA ASP A 73 -37.50 -13.61 -16.26
C ASP A 73 -37.58 -14.80 -17.25
N VAL A 74 -37.56 -16.05 -16.77
CA VAL A 74 -37.97 -17.22 -17.59
C VAL A 74 -38.94 -18.16 -16.86
#